data_AF-A0A820ACZ0-F1
#
_entry.id   AF-A0A820ACZ0-F1
#
_cell.length_a   1.000
_cell.length_b   1.000
_cell.length_c   1.000
_cell.angle_alpha   90.00
_cell.angle_beta   90.00
_cell.angle_gamma   90.00
#
_symmetry.space_group_name_H-M   'P 1'
#
loop_
_entity.id
_entity.type
_entity.pdbx_description
1 polymer ?
#
loop_
_entity_poly.entity_id
_entity_poly.type
_entity_poly.pdbx_seq_one_letter_code
_entity_poly.pdbx_strand_id
1 'polypeptide(L)'
;MSLDNANDIVQWIDRPQTRYLNMNIINDVNVHDIYPSHSITLTLNTERFILVGKKSSSTSANIAVNFIISNQIHRKELKIDKVDSTCENYGLLRRLYAKQMLSELSAFPAKNKKRILDIGLKYSLVSNFISILVLETLQQHIEHKIYPHQSRRKLYDDYITCQNNKKQEELTKNQSKLTAVLNLWQTLCSWYDKIITDKDWNTVE
;
A
#
# COMPACT_ATOMS: atom_id res chain seq x y z
N MET A 1 -26.41 -0.16 16.46
CA MET A 1 -27.18 0.76 17.33
C MET A 1 -26.79 2.16 16.94
N SER A 2 -27.68 2.90 16.28
CA SER A 2 -27.44 4.32 16.04
C SER A 2 -27.58 5.06 17.36
N LEU A 3 -26.63 5.93 17.67
CA LEU A 3 -26.68 6.81 18.84
C LEU A 3 -27.32 8.13 18.40
N ASP A 4 -28.63 8.11 18.16
CA ASP A 4 -29.35 9.30 17.67
C ASP A 4 -30.04 10.08 18.80
N ASN A 5 -30.12 9.51 20.02
CA ASN A 5 -30.79 10.12 21.17
C ASN A 5 -29.83 10.42 22.32
N ALA A 6 -29.94 11.61 22.92
CA ALA A 6 -29.12 12.06 24.04
C ALA A 6 -29.18 11.11 25.25
N ASN A 7 -30.34 10.50 25.52
CA ASN A 7 -30.49 9.52 26.60
C ASN A 7 -29.68 8.24 26.36
N ASP A 8 -29.54 7.80 25.11
CA ASP A 8 -28.76 6.61 24.77
C ASP A 8 -27.26 6.86 24.92
N ILE A 9 -26.81 8.10 24.65
CA ILE A 9 -25.44 8.55 24.89
C ILE A 9 -25.13 8.56 26.39
N VAL A 10 -26.03 9.12 27.21
CA VAL A 10 -25.86 9.17 28.67
C VAL A 10 -25.83 7.76 29.27
N GLN A 11 -26.75 6.89 28.86
CA GLN A 11 -26.75 5.48 29.28
C GLN A 11 -25.52 4.71 28.80
N TRP A 12 -24.89 5.11 27.69
CA TRP A 12 -23.65 4.51 27.21
C TRP A 12 -22.44 4.95 28.05
N ILE A 13 -22.38 6.23 28.44
CA ILE A 13 -21.33 6.79 29.31
C ILE A 13 -21.35 6.14 30.70
N ASP A 14 -22.54 5.89 31.25
CA ASP A 14 -22.72 5.43 32.63
C ASP A 14 -22.40 3.93 32.85
N ARG A 15 -22.10 3.18 31.77
CA ARG A 15 -21.74 1.76 31.88
C ARG A 15 -20.35 1.58 32.49
N PRO A 16 -20.13 0.56 33.34
CA PRO A 16 -18.80 0.25 33.84
C PRO A 16 -17.86 -0.05 32.66
N GLN A 17 -16.92 0.86 32.43
CA GLN A 17 -15.97 0.75 31.34
C GLN A 17 -14.80 -0.11 31.79
N THR A 18 -14.59 -1.24 31.13
CA THR A 18 -13.33 -1.98 31.26
C THR A 18 -12.29 -1.27 30.42
N ARG A 19 -11.09 -1.02 30.95
CA ARG A 19 -10.01 -0.35 30.22
C ARG A 19 -8.74 -1.19 30.25
N TYR A 20 -8.16 -1.46 29.10
CA TYR A 20 -6.79 -1.95 29.03
C TYR A 20 -5.83 -0.79 29.35
N LEU A 21 -4.85 -1.02 30.22
CA LEU A 21 -3.86 -0.02 30.60
C LEU A 21 -2.57 -0.15 29.79
N ASN A 22 -1.86 -1.26 30.00
CA ASN A 22 -0.57 -1.54 29.41
C ASN A 22 -0.21 -3.03 29.58
N MET A 23 0.87 -3.41 28.93
CA MET A 23 1.52 -4.70 29.10
C MET A 23 2.94 -4.48 29.65
N ASN A 24 3.25 -5.18 30.73
CA ASN A 24 4.59 -5.21 31.31
C ASN A 24 5.28 -6.52 30.97
N ILE A 25 6.56 -6.43 30.62
CA ILE A 25 7.43 -7.58 30.39
C ILE A 25 8.14 -7.87 31.72
N ILE A 26 8.00 -9.10 32.22
CA ILE A 26 8.52 -9.44 33.56
C ILE A 26 9.97 -9.93 33.47
N ASN A 27 10.28 -10.84 32.53
CA ASN A 27 11.58 -11.55 32.53
C ASN A 27 12.33 -11.54 31.19
N ASP A 28 11.71 -11.16 30.07
CA ASP A 28 12.33 -11.33 28.73
C ASP A 28 12.19 -10.07 27.86
N VAL A 29 13.29 -9.33 27.68
CA VAL A 29 13.35 -8.11 26.85
C VAL A 29 13.04 -8.39 25.38
N ASN A 30 12.99 -9.65 24.92
CA ASN A 30 12.82 -9.97 23.50
C ASN A 30 11.40 -9.80 22.93
N VAL A 31 10.46 -9.21 23.66
CA VAL A 31 9.11 -8.87 23.18
C VAL A 31 9.04 -7.37 22.87
N HIS A 32 8.68 -7.03 21.64
CA HIS A 32 8.62 -5.66 21.15
C HIS A 32 7.40 -5.44 20.25
N ASP A 33 7.17 -4.17 19.87
CA ASP A 33 6.09 -3.75 18.99
C ASP A 33 4.72 -4.29 19.43
N ILE A 34 4.34 -3.99 20.67
CA ILE A 34 3.08 -4.46 21.25
C ILE A 34 1.95 -3.48 20.92
N TYR A 35 0.82 -4.04 20.48
CA TYR A 35 -0.38 -3.29 20.13
C TYR A 35 -1.63 -3.94 20.76
N PRO A 36 -2.52 -3.17 21.41
CA PRO A 36 -2.46 -1.72 21.50
C PRO A 36 -1.32 -1.18 22.38
N SER A 37 -0.67 -0.12 21.93
CA SER A 37 0.51 0.50 22.57
C SER A 37 0.14 1.52 23.64
N HIS A 38 -1.13 1.95 23.68
CA HIS A 38 -1.68 2.88 24.65
C HIS A 38 -2.93 2.27 25.31
N SER A 39 -3.38 2.86 26.41
CA SER A 39 -4.59 2.42 27.09
C SER A 39 -5.82 2.60 26.19
N ILE A 40 -6.67 1.58 26.10
CA ILE A 40 -7.91 1.63 25.32
C ILE A 40 -9.10 1.19 26.17
N THR A 41 -10.24 1.83 25.98
CA THR A 41 -11.49 1.41 26.59
C THR A 41 -12.07 0.23 25.81
N LEU A 42 -12.36 -0.85 26.53
CA LEU A 42 -12.99 -2.05 26.00
C LEU A 42 -14.49 -1.92 26.21
N THR A 43 -15.25 -1.97 25.12
CA THR A 43 -16.71 -1.95 25.21
C THR A 43 -17.20 -3.33 25.66
N LEU A 44 -18.17 -3.36 26.58
CA LEU A 44 -18.73 -4.62 27.15
C LEU A 44 -19.35 -5.57 26.10
N ASN A 45 -19.55 -5.12 24.86
CA ASN A 45 -20.06 -5.93 23.75
C ASN A 45 -18.95 -6.61 22.93
N THR A 46 -17.67 -6.35 23.23
CA THR A 46 -16.56 -7.12 22.64
C THR A 46 -16.27 -8.33 23.52
N GLU A 47 -16.63 -9.52 23.04
CA GLU A 47 -16.32 -10.78 23.74
C GLU A 47 -14.81 -11.02 23.91
N ARG A 48 -13.97 -10.32 23.13
CA ARG A 48 -12.53 -10.62 23.02
C ARG A 48 -11.70 -9.34 22.97
N PHE A 49 -10.64 -9.33 23.78
CA PHE A 49 -9.54 -8.39 23.69
C PHE A 49 -8.39 -9.04 22.93
N ILE A 50 -7.82 -8.33 21.95
CA ILE A 50 -6.70 -8.81 21.15
C ILE A 50 -5.49 -7.93 21.42
N LEU A 51 -4.42 -8.58 21.90
CA LEU A 51 -3.10 -8.00 22.08
C LEU A 51 -2.14 -8.74 21.14
N VAL A 52 -1.39 -7.99 20.35
CA VAL A 52 -0.43 -8.57 19.40
C VAL A 52 0.94 -7.95 19.62
N GLY A 53 2.00 -8.74 19.48
CA GLY A 53 3.37 -8.27 19.60
C GLY A 53 4.33 -9.17 18.83
N LYS A 54 5.58 -8.71 18.72
CA LYS A 54 6.66 -9.45 18.08
C LYS A 54 7.62 -9.99 19.13
N LYS A 55 7.90 -11.28 19.07
CA LYS A 55 8.94 -11.93 19.90
C LYS A 55 10.15 -12.26 19.03
N SER A 56 11.33 -11.80 19.43
CA SER A 56 12.59 -11.98 18.68
C SER A 56 13.33 -13.28 19.05
N SER A 57 13.13 -13.80 20.27
CA SER A 57 13.81 -15.00 20.77
C SER A 57 12.89 -16.22 20.76
N SER A 58 13.48 -17.42 20.72
CA SER A 58 12.75 -18.70 20.84
C SER A 58 12.48 -19.12 22.30
N THR A 59 12.99 -18.38 23.28
CA THR A 59 12.76 -18.65 24.71
C THR A 59 11.33 -18.32 25.15
N SER A 60 10.86 -18.90 26.26
CA SER A 60 9.60 -18.53 26.88
C SER A 60 9.67 -17.11 27.47
N ALA A 61 8.56 -16.38 27.38
CA ALA A 61 8.45 -15.01 27.90
C ALA A 61 7.26 -14.89 28.86
N ASN A 62 7.47 -14.21 29.99
CA ASN A 62 6.41 -13.90 30.94
C ASN A 62 5.96 -12.44 30.76
N ILE A 63 4.66 -12.26 30.52
CA ILE A 63 4.05 -10.95 30.36
C ILE A 63 2.95 -10.75 31.42
N ALA A 64 2.76 -9.52 31.85
CA ALA A 64 1.63 -9.10 32.69
C ALA A 64 0.80 -8.07 31.93
N VAL A 65 -0.49 -8.34 31.80
CA VAL A 65 -1.46 -7.43 31.18
C VAL A 65 -2.29 -6.79 32.28
N ASN A 66 -2.38 -5.46 32.27
CA ASN A 66 -3.09 -4.70 33.30
C ASN A 66 -4.40 -4.13 32.74
N PHE A 67 -5.49 -4.30 33.47
CA PHE A 67 -6.81 -3.78 33.16
C PHE A 67 -7.36 -2.98 34.33
N ILE A 68 -8.25 -2.03 34.03
CA ILE A 68 -9.15 -1.41 35.01
C ILE A 68 -10.54 -1.98 34.77
N ILE A 69 -11.15 -2.53 35.82
CA ILE A 69 -12.53 -3.00 35.82
C ILE A 69 -13.18 -2.41 37.06
N SER A 70 -14.32 -1.72 36.90
CA SER A 70 -15.03 -1.10 38.04
C SER A 70 -14.12 -0.27 38.96
N ASN A 71 -13.23 0.52 38.36
CA ASN A 71 -12.24 1.37 39.04
C ASN A 71 -11.18 0.63 39.89
N GLN A 72 -11.03 -0.69 39.71
CA GLN A 72 -9.99 -1.50 40.33
C GLN A 72 -8.99 -1.99 39.28
N ILE A 73 -7.70 -2.02 39.65
CA ILE A 73 -6.63 -2.52 38.78
C ILE A 73 -6.55 -4.04 38.92
N HIS A 74 -6.69 -4.74 37.80
CA HIS A 74 -6.52 -6.18 37.70
C HIS A 74 -5.30 -6.49 36.84
N ARG A 75 -4.43 -7.35 37.34
CA ARG A 75 -3.23 -7.83 36.64
C ARG A 75 -3.40 -9.30 36.28
N LYS A 76 -3.21 -9.63 35.00
CA LYS A 76 -3.21 -11.01 34.52
C LYS A 76 -1.82 -11.36 33.99
N GLU A 77 -1.18 -12.33 34.62
CA GLU A 77 0.10 -12.86 34.15
C GLU A 77 -0.12 -14.02 33.18
N LEU A 78 0.65 -14.01 32.10
CA LEU A 78 0.58 -14.99 31.02
C LEU A 78 2.01 -15.42 30.68
N LYS A 79 2.18 -16.73 30.57
CA LYS A 79 3.41 -17.33 30.06
C LYS A 79 3.23 -17.63 28.57
N ILE A 80 4.13 -17.09 27.76
CA ILE A 80 4.23 -17.38 26.34
C ILE A 80 5.30 -18.44 26.18
N ASP A 81 4.87 -19.69 25.95
CA ASP A 81 5.80 -20.79 25.72
C ASP A 81 6.48 -20.68 24.33
N LYS A 82 7.50 -21.51 24.13
CA LYS A 82 8.19 -21.59 22.84
C LYS A 82 7.18 -22.09 21.79
N VAL A 83 7.00 -21.28 20.74
CA VAL A 83 6.18 -21.67 19.59
C VAL A 83 7.03 -22.56 18.69
N ASP A 84 6.54 -23.76 18.39
CA ASP A 84 7.12 -24.59 17.33
C ASP A 84 7.02 -23.85 16.00
N SER A 85 8.14 -23.77 15.28
CA SER A 85 8.29 -23.04 14.02
C SER A 85 7.39 -23.52 12.87
N THR A 86 6.53 -24.51 13.13
CA THR A 86 5.62 -25.17 12.20
C THR A 86 4.16 -24.73 12.35
N CYS A 87 3.87 -23.59 12.99
CA CYS A 87 2.49 -23.06 13.01
C CYS A 87 1.98 -22.75 11.60
N GLU A 88 1.04 -23.56 11.10
CA GLU A 88 0.32 -23.36 9.84
C GLU A 88 -0.28 -21.95 9.72
N ASN A 89 -0.63 -21.33 10.84
CA ASN A 89 -1.25 -20.00 10.93
C ASN A 89 -0.26 -18.82 10.99
N TYR A 90 1.04 -19.03 10.80
CA TYR A 90 2.03 -17.95 10.92
C TYR A 90 1.78 -16.79 9.93
N GLY A 91 1.24 -17.07 8.73
CA GLY A 91 0.80 -16.03 7.79
C GLY A 91 -0.34 -15.17 8.34
N LEU A 92 -1.34 -15.81 8.94
CA LEU A 92 -2.50 -15.13 9.54
C LEU A 92 -2.08 -14.23 10.71
N LEU A 93 -1.22 -14.74 11.60
CA LEU A 93 -0.71 -13.97 12.75
C LEU A 93 0.07 -12.74 12.32
N ARG A 94 0.93 -12.86 11.30
CA ARG A 94 1.64 -11.72 10.71
C ARG A 94 0.70 -10.67 10.14
N ARG A 95 -0.38 -11.09 9.49
CA ARG A 95 -1.40 -10.18 8.96
C ARG A 95 -2.19 -9.49 10.06
N LEU A 96 -2.57 -10.21 11.12
CA LEU A 96 -3.25 -9.65 12.28
C LEU A 96 -2.38 -8.59 12.98
N TYR A 97 -1.11 -8.90 13.20
CA TYR A 97 -0.11 -7.96 13.72
C TYR A 97 -0.04 -6.68 12.90
N ALA A 98 0.12 -6.80 11.58
CA ALA A 98 0.22 -5.65 10.68
C ALA A 98 -1.08 -4.83 10.66
N LYS A 99 -2.26 -5.47 10.73
CA LYS A 99 -3.55 -4.77 10.85
C LYS A 99 -3.65 -3.95 12.12
N GLN A 100 -3.23 -4.50 13.27
CA GLN A 100 -3.30 -3.80 14.55
C GLN A 100 -2.35 -2.60 14.57
N MET A 101 -1.11 -2.78 14.10
CA MET A 101 -0.14 -1.69 13.95
C MET A 101 -0.65 -0.59 13.02
N LEU A 102 -1.24 -0.97 11.88
CA LEU A 102 -1.79 -0.03 10.91
C LEU A 102 -2.98 0.76 11.48
N SER A 103 -3.84 0.10 12.28
CA SER A 103 -4.99 0.74 12.94
C SER A 103 -4.55 1.91 13.82
N GLU A 104 -3.51 1.71 14.64
CA GLU A 104 -2.99 2.79 15.48
C GLU A 104 -2.36 3.93 14.68
N LEU A 105 -1.54 3.59 13.68
CA LEU A 105 -0.90 4.62 12.86
C LEU A 105 -1.92 5.45 12.07
N SER A 106 -3.03 4.83 11.69
CA SER A 106 -4.15 5.46 10.97
C SER A 106 -4.91 6.49 11.79
N ALA A 107 -4.72 6.54 13.12
CA ALA A 107 -5.27 7.61 13.96
C ALA A 107 -4.71 9.00 13.59
N PHE A 108 -3.45 9.05 13.13
CA PHE A 108 -2.77 10.27 12.68
C PHE A 108 -2.09 10.05 11.32
N PRO A 109 -2.86 9.92 10.23
CA PRO A 109 -2.36 9.41 8.95
C PRO A 109 -1.34 10.34 8.31
N ALA A 110 -1.52 11.66 8.42
CA ALA A 110 -0.59 12.64 7.84
C ALA A 110 0.82 12.55 8.47
N LYS A 111 0.90 12.44 9.81
CA LYS A 111 2.18 12.30 10.54
C LYS A 111 2.87 10.96 10.26
N ASN A 112 2.08 9.91 10.05
CA ASN A 112 2.58 8.54 9.91
C ASN A 112 2.67 8.04 8.46
N LYS A 113 2.50 8.92 7.46
CA LYS A 113 2.40 8.56 6.04
C LYS A 113 3.45 7.56 5.57
N LYS A 114 4.74 7.86 5.81
CA LYS A 114 5.85 6.99 5.40
C LYS A 114 5.75 5.59 6.02
N ARG A 115 5.49 5.54 7.32
CA ARG A 115 5.40 4.27 8.07
C ARG A 115 4.19 3.44 7.63
N ILE A 116 3.06 4.10 7.35
CA ILE A 116 1.86 3.45 6.81
C ILE A 116 2.14 2.87 5.43
N LEU A 117 2.82 3.60 4.55
CA LEU A 117 3.24 3.12 3.24
C LEU A 117 4.15 1.89 3.35
N ASP A 118 5.19 1.97 4.18
CA ASP A 118 6.16 0.89 4.35
C ASP A 118 5.49 -0.39 4.86
N ILE A 119 4.60 -0.28 5.85
CA ILE A 119 3.86 -1.43 6.40
C ILE A 119 2.88 -1.99 5.37
N GLY A 120 2.11 -1.13 4.73
CA GLY A 120 1.11 -1.57 3.77
C GLY A 120 1.73 -2.25 2.54
N LEU A 121 2.89 -1.79 2.07
CA LEU A 121 3.65 -2.48 1.01
C LEU A 121 4.26 -3.80 1.51
N LYS A 122 4.87 -3.80 2.70
CA LYS A 122 5.52 -4.99 3.27
C LYS A 122 4.55 -6.15 3.53
N TYR A 123 3.33 -5.84 3.95
CA TYR A 123 2.31 -6.83 4.30
C TYR A 123 1.17 -6.93 3.28
N SER A 124 1.28 -6.25 2.13
CA SER A 124 0.24 -6.17 1.09
C SER A 124 -1.13 -5.80 1.65
N LEU A 125 -1.18 -4.75 2.47
CA LEU A 125 -2.39 -4.22 3.09
C LEU A 125 -2.82 -2.90 2.43
N VAL A 126 -4.11 -2.78 2.17
CA VAL A 126 -4.77 -1.54 1.80
C VAL A 126 -4.77 -0.60 3.01
N SER A 127 -4.46 0.66 2.78
CA SER A 127 -4.43 1.72 3.80
C SER A 127 -4.84 3.05 3.18
N ASN A 128 -4.89 4.11 3.98
CA ASN A 128 -5.24 5.46 3.52
C ASN A 128 -4.40 5.95 2.32
N PHE A 129 -3.19 5.41 2.14
CA PHE A 129 -2.28 5.80 1.06
C PHE A 129 -2.00 4.68 0.03
N ILE A 130 -2.64 3.52 0.16
CA ILE A 130 -2.43 2.36 -0.71
C ILE A 130 -3.78 1.81 -1.12
N SER A 131 -4.04 1.76 -2.43
CA SER A 131 -5.20 1.11 -3.03
C SER A 131 -4.80 -0.19 -3.74
N ILE A 132 -5.76 -1.09 -3.94
CA ILE A 132 -5.60 -2.26 -4.82
C ILE A 132 -6.20 -1.90 -6.18
N LEU A 133 -5.44 -2.13 -7.24
CA LEU A 133 -5.90 -2.06 -8.61
C LEU A 133 -6.12 -3.49 -9.13
N VAL A 134 -7.34 -3.80 -9.59
CA VAL A 134 -7.68 -5.09 -10.19
C VAL A 134 -7.90 -4.89 -11.68
N LEU A 135 -7.18 -5.65 -12.49
CA LEU A 135 -7.22 -5.58 -13.96
C LEU A 135 -7.71 -6.91 -14.53
N GLU A 136 -8.89 -6.88 -15.16
CA GLU A 136 -9.58 -8.03 -15.71
C GLU A 136 -9.52 -8.08 -17.23
N THR A 137 -9.63 -6.93 -17.88
CA THR A 137 -9.71 -6.85 -19.34
C THR A 137 -8.40 -6.38 -19.96
N LEU A 138 -8.19 -6.75 -21.23
CA LEU A 138 -7.04 -6.30 -22.01
C LEU A 138 -6.94 -4.77 -22.07
N GLN A 139 -8.07 -4.09 -22.26
CA GLN A 139 -8.12 -2.62 -22.36
C GLN A 139 -7.62 -1.96 -21.07
N GLN A 140 -8.03 -2.47 -19.90
CA GLN A 140 -7.57 -1.97 -18.61
C GLN A 140 -6.05 -2.13 -18.44
N HIS A 141 -5.50 -3.27 -18.87
CA HIS A 141 -4.05 -3.50 -18.87
C HIS A 141 -3.30 -2.53 -19.79
N ILE A 142 -3.83 -2.26 -20.98
CA ILE A 142 -3.26 -1.32 -21.94
C ILE A 142 -3.30 0.12 -21.39
N GLU A 143 -4.43 0.53 -20.82
CA GLU A 143 -4.64 1.87 -20.27
C GLU A 143 -3.68 2.16 -19.12
N HIS A 144 -3.56 1.23 -18.16
CA HIS A 144 -2.68 1.39 -17.01
C HIS A 144 -1.22 0.97 -17.28
N LYS A 145 -0.91 0.50 -18.50
CA LYS A 145 0.43 0.03 -18.91
C LYS A 145 1.02 -1.02 -17.97
N ILE A 146 0.17 -1.87 -17.41
CA ILE A 146 0.56 -2.95 -16.48
C ILE A 146 0.50 -4.27 -17.22
N TYR A 147 1.60 -5.03 -17.16
CA TYR A 147 1.66 -6.35 -17.77
C TYR A 147 0.70 -7.32 -17.07
N PRO A 148 -0.10 -8.07 -17.83
CA PRO A 148 -0.86 -9.20 -17.30
C PRO A 148 0.05 -10.25 -16.67
N HIS A 149 -0.45 -10.95 -15.65
CA HIS A 149 0.28 -12.08 -15.07
C HIS A 149 0.33 -13.27 -16.05
N GLN A 150 1.47 -13.97 -16.10
CA GLN A 150 1.74 -15.08 -17.04
C GLN A 150 0.78 -16.27 -16.91
N SER A 151 0.13 -16.42 -15.76
CA SER A 151 -0.92 -17.44 -15.57
C SER A 151 -2.10 -17.25 -16.53
N ARG A 152 -2.37 -16.01 -16.99
CA ARG A 152 -3.42 -15.68 -17.96
C ARG A 152 -2.81 -15.56 -19.37
N ARG A 153 -2.32 -16.67 -19.91
CA ARG A 153 -1.56 -16.73 -21.18
C ARG A 153 -2.24 -15.97 -22.33
N LYS A 154 -3.52 -16.27 -22.63
CA LYS A 154 -4.25 -15.60 -23.71
C LYS A 154 -4.22 -14.07 -23.58
N LEU A 155 -4.56 -13.55 -22.40
CA LEU A 155 -4.59 -12.10 -22.14
C LEU A 155 -3.19 -11.49 -22.20
N TYR A 156 -2.17 -12.22 -21.76
CA TYR A 156 -0.78 -11.82 -21.87
C TYR A 156 -0.33 -11.73 -23.34
N ASP A 157 -0.60 -12.76 -24.14
CA ASP A 157 -0.21 -12.81 -25.57
C ASP A 157 -0.92 -11.72 -26.37
N ASP A 158 -2.21 -11.49 -26.12
CA ASP A 158 -2.98 -10.40 -26.72
C ASP A 158 -2.36 -9.03 -26.36
N TYR A 159 -1.96 -8.83 -25.10
CA TYR A 159 -1.29 -7.61 -24.64
C TYR A 159 0.06 -7.38 -25.33
N ILE A 160 0.90 -8.42 -25.44
CA ILE A 160 2.18 -8.33 -26.14
C ILE A 160 1.96 -7.99 -27.62
N THR A 161 0.99 -8.63 -28.27
CA THR A 161 0.65 -8.36 -29.67
C THR A 161 0.21 -6.91 -29.87
N CYS A 162 -0.67 -6.40 -29.01
CA CYS A 162 -1.08 -4.99 -29.04
C CYS A 162 0.11 -4.03 -28.87
N GLN A 163 1.04 -4.33 -27.95
CA GLN A 163 2.21 -3.48 -27.71
C GLN A 163 3.20 -3.52 -28.88
N ASN A 164 3.39 -4.68 -29.51
CA ASN A 164 4.24 -4.82 -30.69
C ASN A 164 3.65 -4.06 -31.89
N ASN A 165 2.34 -4.18 -32.12
CA ASN A 165 1.65 -3.47 -33.18
C ASN A 165 1.76 -1.95 -32.99
N LYS A 166 1.52 -1.45 -31.77
CA LYS A 166 1.71 -0.02 -31.45
C LYS A 166 3.13 0.45 -31.72
N LYS A 167 4.13 -0.35 -31.33
CA LYS A 167 5.54 -0.03 -31.59
C LYS A 167 5.85 0.03 -33.09
N GLN A 168 5.32 -0.90 -33.88
CA GLN A 168 5.47 -0.90 -35.33
C GLN A 168 4.79 0.30 -35.99
N GLU A 169 3.57 0.66 -35.55
CA GLU A 169 2.86 1.85 -36.02
C GLU A 169 3.63 3.14 -35.68
N GLU A 170 4.22 3.25 -34.49
CA GLU A 170 5.04 4.39 -34.11
C GLU A 170 6.31 4.48 -34.97
N LEU A 171 6.99 3.36 -35.22
CA LEU A 171 8.18 3.32 -36.07
C LEU A 171 7.86 3.75 -37.51
N THR A 172 6.78 3.22 -38.10
CA THR A 172 6.36 3.58 -39.46
C THR A 172 5.92 5.04 -39.56
N LYS A 173 5.17 5.56 -38.58
CA LYS A 173 4.82 7.00 -38.50
C LYS A 173 6.05 7.89 -38.34
N ASN A 174 7.05 7.47 -37.58
CA ASN A 174 8.28 8.24 -37.42
C ASN A 174 9.10 8.23 -38.71
N GLN A 175 9.21 7.10 -39.37
CA GLN A 175 9.86 6.99 -40.68
C GLN A 175 9.17 7.89 -41.72
N SER A 176 7.84 7.86 -41.81
CA SER A 176 7.10 8.71 -42.76
C SER A 176 7.21 10.20 -42.46
N LYS A 177 7.26 10.58 -41.18
CA LYS A 177 7.56 11.97 -40.78
C LYS A 177 8.98 12.38 -41.20
N LEU A 178 9.98 11.53 -40.96
CA LEU A 178 11.37 11.81 -41.34
C LEU A 178 11.51 11.95 -42.85
N THR A 179 10.89 11.06 -43.65
CA THR A 179 10.93 11.16 -45.11
C THR A 179 10.22 12.42 -45.60
N ALA A 180 9.10 12.81 -45.01
CA ALA A 180 8.42 14.06 -45.34
C ALA A 180 9.31 15.30 -45.07
N VAL A 181 9.99 15.33 -43.92
CA VAL A 181 10.93 16.43 -43.58
C VAL A 181 12.11 16.46 -44.54
N LEU A 182 12.68 15.31 -44.88
CA LEU A 182 13.78 15.22 -45.86
C LEU A 182 13.37 15.72 -47.24
N ASN A 183 12.17 15.38 -47.71
CA ASN A 183 11.65 15.86 -49.00
C ASN A 183 11.42 17.37 -49.00
N LEU A 184 10.87 17.92 -47.91
CA LEU A 184 10.72 19.38 -47.75
C LEU A 184 12.08 20.08 -47.76
N TRP A 185 13.06 19.52 -47.05
CA TRP A 185 14.42 20.04 -47.03
C TRP A 185 15.06 20.04 -48.42
N GLN A 186 14.98 18.92 -49.16
CA GLN A 186 15.48 18.83 -50.53
C GLN A 186 14.80 19.84 -51.47
N THR A 187 13.50 20.04 -51.30
CA THR A 187 12.74 21.05 -52.06
C THR A 187 13.27 22.46 -51.77
N LEU A 188 13.53 22.79 -50.50
CA LEU A 188 14.12 24.07 -50.11
C LEU A 188 15.53 24.27 -50.66
N CYS A 189 16.40 23.24 -50.61
CA CYS A 189 17.73 23.31 -51.20
C CYS A 189 17.65 23.56 -52.71
N SER A 190 16.82 22.81 -53.44
CA SER A 190 16.67 23.00 -54.90
C SER A 190 16.07 24.36 -55.28
N TRP A 191 15.16 24.91 -54.46
CA TRP A 191 14.67 26.28 -54.61
C TRP A 191 15.78 27.31 -54.40
N TYR A 192 16.61 27.11 -53.38
CA TYR A 192 17.73 28.00 -53.08
C TYR A 192 18.82 27.97 -54.17
N ASP A 193 19.15 26.79 -54.67
CA ASP A 193 20.10 26.61 -55.79
C ASP A 193 19.62 27.32 -57.06
N LYS A 194 18.31 27.26 -57.36
CA LYS A 194 17.70 28.03 -58.45
C LYS A 194 17.86 29.53 -58.26
N ILE A 195 17.64 30.06 -57.05
CA ILE A 195 17.81 31.49 -56.78
C ILE A 195 19.26 31.93 -56.98
N ILE A 196 20.24 31.11 -56.59
CA ILE A 196 21.65 31.46 -56.78
C ILE A 196 22.04 31.41 -58.25
N THR A 197 21.57 30.40 -58.99
CA THR A 197 21.91 30.23 -60.41
C THR A 197 21.23 31.23 -61.33
N ASP A 198 20.04 31.73 -60.97
CA ASP A 198 19.30 32.74 -61.73
C ASP A 198 19.72 34.18 -61.39
N LYS A 199 20.57 34.35 -60.37
CA LYS A 199 21.08 35.65 -59.94
C LYS A 199 22.44 35.89 -60.59
N ASP A 200 22.43 36.50 -61.77
CA ASP A 200 23.62 37.05 -62.42
C ASP A 200 24.21 38.17 -61.55
N TRP A 201 25.28 37.86 -60.83
CA TRP A 201 26.04 38.83 -60.02
C TRP A 201 26.95 39.75 -60.85
N ASN A 202 26.80 39.76 -62.19
CA ASN A 202 27.68 40.48 -63.12
C ASN A 202 27.09 41.78 -63.69
N THR A 203 26.07 42.37 -63.07
CA THR A 203 25.65 43.75 -63.39
C THR A 203 25.76 44.65 -62.16
N VAL A 204 27.00 45.01 -61.83
CA VAL A 204 27.32 46.26 -61.14
C VAL A 204 28.47 46.89 -61.93
N GLU A 205 28.13 47.61 -62.99
CA GLU A 205 28.91 48.77 -63.48
C GLU A 205 28.31 50.04 -62.88
#